data_AF-A0A946S4L6-F1
#
_entry.id   AF-A0A946S4L6-F1
#
_cell.length_a   1.000
_cell.length_b   1.000
_cell.length_c   1.000
_cell.angle_alpha   90.00
_cell.angle_beta   90.00
_cell.angle_gamma   90.00
#
_symmetry.space_group_name_H-M   'P 1'
#
loop_
_entity.id
_entity.type
_entity.pdbx_description
1 polymer ?
#
loop_
_entity_poly.entity_id
_entity_poly.type
_entity_poly.pdbx_seq_one_letter_code
_entity_poly.pdbx_strand_id
1 'polypeptide(L)' 'MSDNYNKNLANNIKSVLSEIGENTERDGLLKTPERVAKSMEFLTNGYDKDPSEILKSA' A
#
# COMPACT_ATOMS: atom_id res chain seq x y z
N MET A 1 -0.65 14.60 -1.57
CA MET A 1 -0.89 13.16 -1.41
C MET A 1 -1.07 12.94 0.08
N SER A 2 -2.26 12.59 0.56
CA SER A 2 -2.51 12.38 1.99
C SER A 2 -1.46 11.42 2.58
N ASP A 3 -0.77 11.84 3.64
CA ASP A 3 0.28 11.07 4.34
C ASP A 3 -0.31 9.95 5.23
N ASN A 4 -1.47 9.42 4.87
CA ASN A 4 -2.09 8.33 5.60
C ASN A 4 -2.01 7.05 4.77
N TYR A 5 -1.28 6.06 5.27
CA TYR A 5 -1.21 4.71 4.72
C TYR A 5 -1.22 3.72 5.88
N ASN A 6 -1.64 2.48 5.63
CA ASN A 6 -1.68 1.46 6.67
C ASN A 6 -0.25 1.08 7.13
N LYS A 7 0.15 1.57 8.30
CA LYS A 7 1.48 1.31 8.90
C LYS A 7 1.70 -0.16 9.24
N ASN A 8 0.65 -0.89 9.63
CA ASN A 8 0.76 -2.33 9.92
C ASN A 8 1.05 -3.11 8.63
N LEU A 9 0.37 -2.76 7.53
CA LEU A 9 0.65 -3.35 6.23
C LEU A 9 2.08 -3.04 5.78
N ALA A 10 2.53 -1.79 5.92
CA ALA A 10 3.92 -1.43 5.60
C ALA A 10 4.93 -2.27 6.42
N ASN A 11 4.72 -2.42 7.74
CA ASN A 11 5.58 -3.27 8.57
C ASN A 11 5.59 -4.73 8.10
N ASN A 12 4.43 -5.28 7.72
CA ASN A 12 4.34 -6.63 7.16
C ASN A 12 5.13 -6.74 5.85
N ILE A 13 5.07 -5.74 4.97
CA ILE A 13 5.88 -5.70 3.75
C ILE A 13 7.38 -5.64 4.07
N LYS A 14 7.80 -4.89 5.10
CA LYS A 14 9.20 -4.90 5.56
C LYS A 14 9.64 -6.31 6.01
N SER A 15 8.78 -7.04 6.72
CA SER A 15 9.04 -8.43 7.08
C SER A 15 9.15 -9.33 5.86
N VAL A 16 8.22 -9.22 4.89
CA VAL A 16 8.25 -9.99 3.64
C VAL A 16 9.56 -9.75 2.88
N LEU A 17 10.02 -8.50 2.75
CA LEU A 17 11.30 -8.17 2.11
C LEU A 17 12.46 -8.89 2.82
N SER A 18 12.44 -8.91 4.15
CA SER A 18 13.47 -9.60 4.94
C SER A 18 13.42 -11.12 4.74
N GLU A 19 12.21 -11.71 4.68
CA GLU A 19 11.98 -13.15 4.48
C GLU A 19 12.46 -13.64 3.11
N ILE A 20 12.38 -12.80 2.07
CA ILE A 20 12.88 -13.13 0.72
C ILE A 20 14.39 -12.85 0.56
N GLY A 21 15.09 -12.50 1.64
CA GLY A 21 16.53 -12.26 1.64
C GLY A 21 16.97 -10.86 1.23
N GLU A 22 16.05 -9.89 1.19
CA GLU A 22 16.40 -8.51 0.84
C GLU A 22 16.90 -7.72 2.06
N ASN A 23 17.87 -6.84 1.83
CA ASN A 23 18.32 -5.84 2.79
C ASN A 23 17.36 -4.64 2.77
N THR A 24 16.49 -4.54 3.77
CA THR A 24 15.48 -3.47 3.89
C THR A 24 16.07 -2.07 4.09
N GLU A 25 17.33 -1.96 4.51
CA GLU A 25 18.01 -0.69 4.77
C GLU A 25 18.68 -0.11 3.52
N ARG A 26 18.60 -0.77 2.36
CA ARG A 26 19.10 -0.19 1.11
C ARG A 26 18.23 1.00 0.69
N ASP A 27 18.84 2.05 0.16
CA ASP A 27 18.16 3.29 -0.25
C ASP A 27 16.92 3.05 -1.12
N GLY A 28 17.00 2.11 -2.07
CA GLY A 28 15.88 1.77 -2.96
C GLY A 28 14.67 1.15 -2.26
N LEU A 29 14.85 0.53 -1.09
CA LEU A 29 13.80 -0.17 -0.35
C LEU A 29 13.29 0.59 0.88
N LEU A 30 13.97 1.63 1.34
CA LEU A 30 13.52 2.40 2.53
C LEU A 30 12.06 2.84 2.43
N LYS A 31 11.62 3.25 1.24
CA LYS A 31 10.24 3.66 0.96
C LYS A 31 9.37 2.57 0.31
N THR A 32 9.91 1.38 0.04
CA THR A 32 9.13 0.29 -0.58
C THR A 32 7.94 -0.13 0.30
N PRO A 33 8.09 -0.35 1.62
CA PRO A 33 6.96 -0.68 2.49
C PRO A 33 5.79 0.29 2.39
N GLU A 34 6.08 1.60 2.43
CA GLU A 34 5.09 2.66 2.28
C GLU A 34 4.43 2.63 0.90
N ARG A 35 5.24 2.55 -0.17
CA ARG A 35 4.72 2.52 -1.55
C ARG A 35 3.78 1.34 -1.76
N VAL A 36 4.15 0.15 -1.28
CA VAL A 36 3.33 -1.05 -1.42
C VAL A 36 2.04 -0.94 -0.62
N ALA A 37 2.09 -0.39 0.61
CA ALA A 37 0.87 -0.16 1.39
C ALA A 37 -0.13 0.76 0.66
N LYS A 38 0.36 1.87 0.08
CA LYS A 38 -0.45 2.80 -0.73
C LYS A 38 -0.97 2.16 -2.01
N SER A 39 -0.15 1.37 -2.70
CA SER A 39 -0.57 0.63 -3.90
C SER A 39 -1.66 -0.39 -3.57
N MET A 40 -1.53 -1.12 -2.47
CA MET A 40 -2.52 -2.10 -2.06
C MET A 40 -3.86 -1.42 -1.75
N GLU A 41 -3.85 -0.32 -0.99
CA GLU A 41 -5.04 0.50 -0.73
C GLU A 41 -5.71 0.96 -2.03
N PHE A 42 -4.93 1.44 -3.00
CA PHE A 42 -5.47 1.84 -4.30
C PHE A 42 -6.09 0.66 -5.06
N LEU A 43 -5.42 -0.50 -5.08
CA LEU A 43 -5.89 -1.69 -5.79
C LEU A 43 -7.14 -2.29 -5.14
N THR A 44 -7.31 -2.15 -3.83
CA THR A 44 -8.44 -2.71 -3.08
C THR A 44 -9.53 -1.69 -2.74
N ASN A 45 -9.38 -0.41 -3.14
CA ASN A 45 -10.37 0.64 -2.83
C ASN A 45 -11.77 0.38 -3.42
N GLY A 46 -11.89 -0.59 -4.34
CA GLY A 46 -13.17 -1.01 -4.91
C GLY A 46 -14.12 -1.62 -3.90
N TYR A 47 -13.62 -2.21 -2.81
CA TYR A 47 -14.48 -2.79 -1.77
C TYR A 47 -15.30 -1.74 -1.01
N ASP A 48 -14.79 -0.53 -0.90
CA ASP A 48 -15.43 0.59 -0.19
C ASP A 48 -16.22 1.52 -1.12
N LYS A 49 -16.35 1.16 -2.40
CA LYS A 49 -17.05 1.98 -3.40
C LYS A 49 -18.45 1.44 -3.66
N ASP A 50 -19.44 2.35 -3.65
CA ASP A 50 -20.80 2.07 -4.12
C ASP A 50 -20.87 2.26 -5.66
N PRO A 51 -21.19 1.20 -6.43
CA PRO A 51 -21.36 1.31 -7.89
C PRO A 51 -22.39 2.37 -8.30
N SER A 52 -23.44 2.56 -7.50
CA SER A 52 -24.51 3.52 -7.76
C SER A 52 -24.00 4.96 -7.69
N GLU A 53 -23.11 5.25 -6.75
CA GLU A 53 -22.49 6.58 -6.60
C GLU A 53 -21.51 6.87 -7.74
N ILE A 54 -20.78 5.86 -8.22
CA ILE A 54 -19.91 5.97 -9.40
C ILE A 54 -20.73 6.30 -10.65
N LEU A 55 -21.89 5.63 -10.83
CA LEU A 55 -22.76 5.87 -11.99
C LEU A 55 -23.40 7.26 -12.00
N LYS A 56 -23.68 7.84 -10.82
CA LYS A 56 -24.23 9.21 -10.70
C LYS A 56 -23.20 10.30 -10.98
N SER A 57 -21.92 9.98 -10.95
CA SER A 57 -20.81 10.92 -11.14
C SER A 57 -20.19 10.86 -12.55
N ALA A 58 -20.76 10.07 -13.45
CA ALA A 58 -20.45 9.98 -14.89
C ALA A 58 -21.45 10.81 -15.72
#